data_AF-A0A551YPQ0-F1
#
_entry.id   AF-A0A551YPQ0-F1
#
_cell.length_a   1.000
_cell.length_b   1.000
_cell.length_c   1.000
_cell.angle_alpha   90.00
_cell.angle_beta   90.00
_cell.angle_gamma   90.00
#
_symmetry.space_group_name_H-M   'P 1'
#
loop_
_entity.id
_entity.type
_entity.pdbx_description
1 polymer ?
#
loop_
_entity_poly.entity_id
_entity_poly.type
_entity_poly.pdbx_seq_one_letter_code
_entity_poly.pdbx_strand_id
1 'polypeptide(L)' 'MNRYSMIVQWSDEDQLFLVTIPEFSDLVVMPCTHGKTRQEAIHNGEEVIEMYLEAWRTEGEVIPEPRTRSIA' A
#
# COMPACT_ATOMS: atom_id res chain seq x y z
N MET A 1 -5.67 -8.17 8.42
CA MET A 1 -4.33 -7.69 7.99
C MET A 1 -3.75 -8.63 6.97
N ASN A 2 -3.54 -8.08 5.79
CA ASN A 2 -2.71 -8.67 4.74
C ASN A 2 -1.22 -8.47 5.12
N ARG A 3 -0.29 -9.11 4.39
CA ARG A 3 1.14 -9.14 4.75
C ARG A 3 2.00 -8.25 3.86
N TYR A 4 1.38 -7.41 3.04
CA TYR A 4 2.10 -6.56 2.09
C TYR A 4 2.90 -5.49 2.82
N SER A 5 4.06 -5.17 2.26
CA SER A 5 4.89 -4.12 2.82
C SER A 5 4.27 -2.75 2.54
N MET A 6 4.43 -1.82 3.49
CA MET A 6 3.96 -0.46 3.37
C MET A 6 5.10 0.49 3.69
N ILE A 7 5.43 1.36 2.74
CA ILE A 7 6.38 2.46 2.95
C ILE A 7 5.56 3.72 3.19
N VAL A 8 5.72 4.30 4.38
CA VAL A 8 5.06 5.55 4.79
C VAL A 8 6.10 6.66 4.86
N GLN A 9 5.96 7.70 4.02
CA GLN A 9 6.92 8.80 3.92
C GLN A 9 6.22 10.15 4.07
N TRP A 10 6.87 11.10 4.73
CA TRP A 10 6.39 12.48 4.78
C TRP A 10 6.69 13.19 3.46
N SER A 11 5.70 13.91 2.92
CA SER A 11 5.85 14.86 1.82
C SER A 11 5.88 16.28 2.38
N ASP A 12 6.99 16.99 2.20
CA ASP A 12 7.09 18.41 2.57
C ASP A 12 6.25 19.30 1.64
N GLU A 13 6.01 18.88 0.39
CA GLU A 13 5.18 19.62 -0.56
C GLU A 13 3.69 19.55 -0.19
N ASP A 14 3.19 18.34 0.09
CA ASP A 14 1.78 18.11 0.36
C ASP A 14 1.41 18.25 1.84
N GLN A 15 2.42 18.25 2.74
CA GLN A 15 2.23 18.19 4.19
C GLN A 15 1.41 16.96 4.62
N LEU A 16 1.65 15.82 3.98
CA LEU A 16 0.95 14.55 4.19
C LEU A 16 1.95 13.39 4.30
N PHE A 17 1.52 12.31 4.96
CA PHE A 17 2.16 11.01 4.85
C PHE A 17 1.65 10.30 3.60
N LEU A 18 2.54 10.02 2.65
CA LEU A 18 2.28 9.25 1.45
C LEU A 18 2.53 7.77 1.71
N VAL A 19 1.72 6.92 1.07
CA VAL A 19 1.78 5.47 1.20
C VAL A 19 2.15 4.85 -0.14
N THR A 20 3.20 4.03 -0.13
CA THR A 20 3.61 3.20 -1.26
C THR A 20 3.57 1.73 -0.85
N ILE A 21 3.06 0.88 -1.73
CA ILE A 21 3.04 -0.58 -1.57
C ILE A 21 3.97 -1.15 -2.65
N PRO A 22 5.26 -1.40 -2.36
CA PRO A 22 6.26 -1.75 -3.37
C PRO A 22 5.91 -2.97 -4.22
N GLU A 23 5.14 -3.90 -3.70
CA GLU A 23 4.66 -5.09 -4.41
C GLU A 23 3.68 -4.75 -5.52
N PHE A 24 3.03 -3.58 -5.48
CA PHE A 24 2.01 -3.17 -6.44
C PHE A 24 2.55 -2.19 -7.50
N SER A 25 3.84 -1.85 -7.48
CA SER A 25 4.41 -0.76 -8.31
C SER A 25 4.23 -0.94 -9.81
N ASP A 26 4.08 -2.18 -10.29
CA ASP A 26 3.90 -2.50 -11.71
C ASP A 26 2.41 -2.50 -12.13
N LEU A 27 1.50 -2.44 -11.15
CA LEU A 27 0.05 -2.54 -11.35
C LEU A 27 -0.70 -1.27 -11.02
N VAL A 28 -0.18 -0.42 -10.12
CA VAL A 28 -0.85 0.80 -9.66
C VAL A 28 0.09 1.99 -9.66
N VAL A 29 -0.47 3.17 -9.91
CA VAL A 29 0.27 4.44 -9.79
C VAL A 29 0.52 4.72 -8.32
N MET A 30 1.74 5.13 -8.01
CA MET A 30 2.19 5.45 -6.65
C MET A 30 2.35 6.96 -6.48
N PRO A 31 2.19 7.48 -5.24
CA PRO A 31 1.71 6.80 -4.03
C PRO A 31 0.24 6.39 -4.16
N CYS A 32 -0.14 5.27 -3.53
CA CYS A 32 -1.48 4.71 -3.68
C CYS A 32 -2.53 5.38 -2.77
N THR A 33 -2.10 6.02 -1.68
CA THR A 33 -2.95 6.82 -0.79
C THR A 33 -2.09 7.72 0.10
N HIS A 34 -2.74 8.49 0.97
CA HIS A 34 -2.11 9.40 1.90
C HIS A 34 -2.88 9.51 3.23
N GLY A 35 -2.28 10.14 4.23
CA GLY A 35 -2.94 10.52 5.49
C GLY A 35 -2.25 11.70 6.16
N LYS A 36 -2.95 12.44 7.01
CA LYS A 36 -2.38 13.58 7.77
C LYS A 36 -1.52 13.12 8.94
N THR A 37 -1.76 11.91 9.41
CA THR A 37 -0.96 11.25 10.46
C THR A 37 -0.44 9.92 9.96
N ARG A 38 0.60 9.39 10.62
CA ARG A 38 1.12 8.04 10.30
C ARG A 38 0.03 6.98 10.44
N GLN A 39 -0.78 7.08 11.50
CA GLN A 39 -1.86 6.13 11.77
C GLN A 39 -2.94 6.17 10.69
N GLU A 40 -3.35 7.37 10.27
CA GLU A 40 -4.31 7.53 9.18
C GLU A 40 -3.76 7.01 7.86
N ALA A 41 -2.50 7.31 7.53
CA ALA A 41 -1.86 6.79 6.32
C ALA A 41 -1.80 5.26 6.32
N ILE A 42 -1.43 4.64 7.46
CA ILE A 42 -1.41 3.18 7.60
C ILE A 42 -2.82 2.61 7.42
N HIS A 43 -3.83 3.21 8.06
CA HIS A 43 -5.22 2.75 7.95
C HIS A 43 -5.71 2.80 6.51
N ASN A 44 -5.53 3.94 5.84
CA ASN A 44 -5.91 4.11 4.44
C ASN A 44 -5.13 3.15 3.53
N GLY A 45 -3.87 2.87 3.86
CA GLY A 45 -3.05 1.90 3.14
C GLY A 45 -3.62 0.48 3.21
N GLU A 46 -4.09 0.04 4.38
CA GLU A 46 -4.73 -1.27 4.55
C GLU A 46 -6.03 -1.37 3.72
N GLU A 47 -6.87 -0.32 3.73
CA GLU A 47 -8.10 -0.28 2.93
C GLU A 47 -7.81 -0.38 1.43
N VAL A 48 -6.80 0.36 0.95
CA VAL A 48 -6.39 0.32 -0.46
C VAL A 48 -5.83 -1.05 -0.85
N ILE A 49 -5.09 -1.72 0.03
CA ILE A 49 -4.66 -3.09 -0.22
C ILE A 49 -5.87 -4.02 -0.39
N GLU A 50 -6.83 -3.97 0.53
CA GLU A 50 -8.02 -4.82 0.46
C GLU A 50 -8.83 -4.58 -0.81
N MET A 51 -9.03 -3.30 -1.18
CA MET A 51 -9.70 -2.89 -2.41
C MET A 51 -9.03 -3.46 -3.67
N TYR A 52 -7.70 -3.32 -3.80
CA TYR A 52 -6.99 -3.85 -4.98
C TYR A 52 -7.00 -5.38 -5.04
N LEU A 53 -6.85 -6.06 -3.89
CA LEU A 53 -6.92 -7.51 -3.85
C LEU A 53 -8.31 -8.04 -4.26
N GLU A 54 -9.38 -7.34 -3.88
CA GLU A 54 -10.74 -7.70 -4.30
C GLU A 54 -10.94 -7.48 -5.80
N ALA A 55 -10.48 -6.34 -6.33
CA ALA A 55 -10.56 -6.03 -7.75
C ALA A 55 -9.82 -7.09 -8.60
N TRP A 56 -8.55 -7.37 -8.29
CA TRP A 56 -7.77 -8.35 -9.04
C TRP A 56 -8.31 -9.77 -8.95
N ARG A 57 -8.87 -10.18 -7.81
CA ARG A 57 -9.56 -11.47 -7.70
C ARG A 57 -10.78 -11.54 -8.61
N THR A 58 -11.53 -10.46 -8.71
CA THR A 58 -12.74 -10.38 -9.53
C THR A 58 -12.41 -10.39 -11.01
N GLU A 59 -11.32 -9.71 -11.39
CA GLU A 59 -10.85 -9.60 -12.77
C GLU A 59 -10.04 -10.83 -13.23
N GLY A 60 -9.65 -11.72 -12.31
CA GLY A 60 -8.81 -12.88 -12.61
C GLY A 60 -7.35 -12.51 -12.88
N GLU A 61 -6.92 -11.35 -12.39
CA GLU A 61 -5.57 -10.82 -12.55
C GLU A 61 -4.57 -11.52 -11.61
N VAL A 62 -3.29 -11.48 -11.99
CA VAL A 62 -2.22 -12.03 -11.15
C VAL A 62 -2.00 -11.11 -9.94
N ILE A 63 -2.22 -11.67 -8.75
CA ILE A 63 -2.02 -10.94 -7.49
C ILE A 63 -0.53 -11.02 -7.09
N PRO A 64 0.15 -9.88 -6.88
CA PRO A 64 1.53 -9.87 -6.40
C PRO A 64 1.64 -10.57 -5.04
N GLU A 65 2.75 -11.27 -4.77
CA GLU A 65 2.96 -11.89 -3.46
C GLU A 65 3.59 -10.90 -2.46
N PRO A 66 3.20 -10.93 -1.17
CA PRO A 66 3.80 -10.07 -0.15
C PRO A 66 5.30 -10.29 0.05
N ARG A 67 6.07 -9.21 0.21
CA ARG A 67 7.48 -9.28 0.61
C ARG A 67 7.58 -9.55 2.10
N THR A 68 8.18 -10.68 2.46
CA THR A 68 8.42 -11.04 3.86
C THR A 68 9.91 -10.93 4.20
N ARG A 69 10.20 -10.60 5.46
CA ARG A 69 11.56 -10.56 6.03
C ARG A 69 11.59 -11.40 7.30
N SER A 70 12.66 -12.15 7.50
CA SER A 70 12.95 -12.80 8.78
C SER A 70 13.79 -11.88 9.66
N ILE A 71 13.58 -11.95 10.96
CA ILE A 71 14.52 -11.38 11.93
C ILE A 71 15.69 -12.37 12.04
N ALA A 72 16.93 -11.87 11.89
CA ALA A 72 18.15 -12.64 12.11
C ALA A 72 18.60 -12.52 13.57
#